data_AF-A0A3M8Q0I1-F1
#
_entry.id   AF-A0A3M8Q0I1-F1
#
_cell.length_a   1.000
_cell.length_b   1.000
_cell.length_c   1.000
_cell.angle_alpha   90.00
_cell.angle_beta   90.00
_cell.angle_gamma   90.00
#
_symmetry.space_group_name_H-M   'P 1'
#
loop_
_entity.id
_entity.type
_entity.pdbx_description
1 polymer ?
#
loop_
_entity_poly.entity_id
_entity_poly.type
_entity_poly.pdbx_seq_one_letter_code
_entity_poly.pdbx_strand_id
1 'polypeptide(L)'
;MEFDVGKWLGKILFESGNFEVLYEYSSNEKYLMEYIGNREIMGSKGTEKISNLSSSYKDSIVDSLSSSVREALETMCNNMNVIAVAFLEGMMKELAVSVFVKHPVRMYKYIGENEAGSVSLKLILNEETKEALILNLANMAASTLLKGKFSSNIKNLEEITKSTVPESLKKCLIKIVQHRNEFVHESKVKTLTNLDVKKNFDDVYEFLKWMGIAALSQNVPVNDPANLVISEHA
;
A
#
# COMPACT_ATOMS: atom_id res chain seq x y z
N MET A 1 -9.05 19.05 -9.28
CA MET A 1 -8.56 18.03 -8.34
C MET A 1 -7.06 17.99 -8.45
N GLU A 2 -6.37 18.05 -7.32
CA GLU A 2 -4.91 17.91 -7.23
C GLU A 2 -4.54 16.46 -6.88
N PHE A 3 -3.30 16.09 -7.22
CA PHE A 3 -2.70 14.84 -6.75
C PHE A 3 -1.93 15.11 -5.45
N ASP A 4 -2.29 14.42 -4.36
CA ASP A 4 -1.79 14.75 -3.02
C ASP A 4 -0.59 13.87 -2.64
N VAL A 5 0.59 14.29 -3.08
CA VAL A 5 1.86 13.61 -2.78
C VAL A 5 2.12 13.59 -1.27
N GLY A 6 1.85 14.70 -0.57
CA GLY A 6 2.06 14.81 0.88
C GLY A 6 1.29 13.77 1.69
N LYS A 7 0.00 13.57 1.38
CA LYS A 7 -0.82 12.52 2.03
C LYS A 7 -0.23 11.13 1.83
N TRP A 8 0.14 10.78 0.60
CA TRP A 8 0.66 9.45 0.30
C TRP A 8 2.05 9.22 0.90
N LEU A 9 2.91 10.24 0.86
CA LEU A 9 4.22 10.21 1.50
C LEU A 9 4.08 9.99 3.01
N GLY A 10 3.20 10.75 3.68
CA GLY A 10 2.93 10.57 5.10
C GLY A 10 2.48 9.14 5.42
N LYS A 11 1.55 8.58 4.65
CA LYS A 11 1.11 7.19 4.83
C LYS A 11 2.25 6.18 4.68
N ILE A 12 3.08 6.33 3.64
CA ILE A 12 4.23 5.45 3.40
C ILE A 12 5.21 5.50 4.57
N LEU A 13 5.59 6.70 5.02
CA LEU A 13 6.57 6.90 6.09
C LEU A 13 6.07 6.43 7.45
N PHE A 14 4.83 6.77 7.81
CA PHE A 14 4.31 6.43 9.14
C PHE A 14 4.00 4.94 9.27
N GLU A 15 3.40 4.30 8.25
CA GLU A 15 3.11 2.87 8.34
C GLU A 15 4.40 2.02 8.37
N SER A 16 5.38 2.34 7.51
CA SER A 16 6.65 1.61 7.50
C SER A 16 7.44 1.84 8.79
N GLY A 17 7.51 3.09 9.28
CA GLY A 17 8.21 3.44 10.51
C GLY A 17 7.57 2.81 11.75
N ASN A 18 6.24 2.83 11.85
CA ASN A 18 5.53 2.18 12.96
C ASN A 18 5.78 0.66 12.99
N PHE A 19 5.78 0.03 11.80
CA PHE A 19 6.10 -1.39 11.69
C PHE A 19 7.56 -1.70 12.06
N GLU A 20 8.52 -0.89 11.60
CA GLU A 20 9.95 -1.07 11.92
C GLU A 20 10.17 -1.05 13.44
N VAL A 21 9.59 -0.07 14.14
CA VAL A 21 9.64 0.03 15.62
C VAL A 21 9.04 -1.21 16.29
N LEU A 22 7.86 -1.66 15.85
CA LEU A 22 7.19 -2.83 16.41
C LEU A 22 8.02 -4.11 16.19
N TYR A 23 8.57 -4.26 14.98
CA TYR A 23 9.39 -5.40 14.62
C TYR A 23 10.67 -5.43 15.46
N GLU A 24 11.39 -4.32 15.59
CA GLU A 24 12.59 -4.21 16.42
C GLU A 24 12.32 -4.56 17.88
N TYR A 25 11.22 -4.04 18.45
CA TYR A 25 10.84 -4.34 19.83
C TYR A 25 10.54 -5.83 20.02
N SER A 26 9.78 -6.43 19.10
CA SER A 26 9.29 -7.80 19.22
C SER A 26 10.33 -8.85 18.84
N SER A 27 11.33 -8.49 18.03
CA SER A 27 12.42 -9.37 17.63
C SER A 27 13.64 -9.31 18.56
N ASN A 28 13.68 -8.33 19.48
CA ASN A 28 14.73 -8.24 20.48
C ASN A 28 14.56 -9.32 21.56
N GLU A 29 15.49 -10.28 21.56
CA GLU A 29 15.46 -11.42 22.47
C GLU A 29 15.41 -11.01 23.95
N LYS A 30 16.14 -9.95 24.34
CA LYS A 30 16.15 -9.48 25.73
C LYS A 30 14.76 -9.00 26.15
N TYR A 31 14.11 -8.16 25.34
CA TYR A 31 12.76 -7.67 25.64
C TYR A 31 11.73 -8.78 25.61
N LEU A 32 11.82 -9.68 24.64
CA LEU A 32 10.94 -10.83 24.54
C LEU A 32 11.02 -11.73 25.77
N MET A 33 12.24 -12.06 26.22
CA MET A 33 12.47 -12.89 27.39
C MET A 33 12.02 -12.21 28.69
N GLU A 34 12.22 -10.89 28.81
CA GLU A 34 11.75 -10.12 29.96
C GLU A 34 10.22 -10.02 30.00
N TYR A 35 9.57 -9.81 28.85
CA TYR A 35 8.11 -9.82 28.72
C TYR A 35 7.52 -11.19 29.07
N ILE A 36 8.04 -12.26 28.47
CA ILE A 36 7.58 -13.63 28.72
C ILE A 36 7.80 -13.99 30.20
N GLY A 37 8.98 -13.74 30.76
CA GLY A 37 9.30 -14.10 32.14
C GLY A 37 8.42 -13.41 33.19
N ASN A 38 7.89 -12.23 32.87
CA ASN A 38 6.98 -11.47 33.73
C ASN A 38 5.49 -11.81 33.53
N ARG A 39 5.15 -12.64 32.53
CA ARG A 39 3.78 -13.04 32.26
C ARG A 39 3.28 -14.01 33.34
N GLU A 40 2.03 -13.81 33.74
CA GLU A 40 1.33 -14.68 34.66
C GLU A 40 0.57 -15.77 33.91
N ILE A 41 0.65 -17.00 34.41
CA ILE A 41 -0.08 -18.14 33.89
C ILE A 41 -0.87 -18.83 35.01
N MET A 42 -1.98 -19.45 34.63
CA MET A 42 -2.78 -20.25 35.57
C MET A 42 -2.11 -21.61 35.76
N GLY A 43 -1.49 -21.82 36.92
CA GLY A 43 -0.89 -23.08 37.33
C GLY A 43 -1.84 -23.91 38.20
N SER A 44 -1.38 -25.10 38.59
CA SER A 44 -2.12 -26.02 39.46
C SER A 44 -2.38 -25.48 40.87
N LYS A 45 -1.60 -24.48 41.31
CA LYS A 45 -1.69 -23.84 42.64
C LYS A 45 -2.23 -22.40 42.60
N GLY A 46 -2.79 -21.99 41.45
CA GLY A 46 -3.22 -20.61 41.19
C GLY A 46 -2.31 -19.92 40.18
N THR A 47 -2.47 -18.59 40.06
CA THR A 47 -1.70 -17.78 39.11
C THR A 47 -0.27 -17.61 39.59
N GLU A 48 0.71 -17.92 38.75
CA GLU A 48 2.13 -17.71 39.02
C GLU A 48 2.87 -17.12 37.82
N LYS A 49 3.94 -16.37 38.08
CA LYS A 49 4.80 -15.83 37.01
C LYS A 49 5.61 -16.95 36.37
N ILE A 50 5.81 -16.88 35.06
CA ILE A 50 6.62 -17.85 34.31
C ILE A 50 8.05 -17.95 34.86
N SER A 51 8.63 -16.83 35.31
CA SER A 51 9.95 -16.80 35.94
C SER A 51 10.08 -17.67 37.19
N ASN A 52 8.98 -17.99 37.88
CA ASN A 52 8.96 -18.78 39.11
C ASN A 52 8.76 -20.29 38.87
N LEU A 53 8.55 -20.71 37.62
CA LEU A 53 8.31 -22.11 37.25
C LEU A 53 9.60 -22.94 37.29
N SER A 54 9.45 -24.27 37.36
CA SER A 54 10.56 -25.21 37.19
C SER A 54 11.17 -25.12 35.79
N SER A 55 12.47 -25.37 35.65
CA SER A 55 13.24 -25.14 34.43
C SER A 55 12.64 -25.82 33.18
N SER A 56 12.33 -27.12 33.24
CA SER A 56 11.80 -27.84 32.06
C SER A 56 10.42 -27.33 31.60
N TYR A 57 9.57 -26.90 32.52
CA TYR A 57 8.24 -26.37 32.20
C TYR A 57 8.31 -24.92 31.73
N LYS A 58 9.18 -24.12 32.36
CA LYS A 58 9.50 -22.75 31.96
C LYS A 58 10.02 -22.70 30.53
N ASP A 59 11.01 -23.53 30.19
CA ASP A 59 11.66 -23.52 28.88
C ASP A 59 10.65 -23.86 27.77
N SER A 60 9.80 -24.88 27.97
CA SER A 60 8.75 -25.21 27.01
C SER A 60 7.73 -24.09 26.78
N ILE A 61 7.34 -23.36 27.83
CA ILE A 61 6.42 -22.23 27.70
C ILE A 61 7.09 -21.05 27.00
N VAL A 62 8.34 -20.75 27.37
CA VAL A 62 9.14 -19.69 26.74
C VAL A 62 9.31 -19.96 25.25
N ASP A 63 9.64 -21.20 24.87
CA ASP A 63 9.79 -21.60 23.47
C ASP A 63 8.47 -21.46 22.71
N SER A 64 7.35 -21.93 23.29
CA SER A 64 6.03 -21.83 22.68
C SER A 64 5.62 -20.37 22.45
N LEU A 65 5.78 -19.51 23.46
CA LEU A 65 5.44 -18.09 23.36
C LEU A 65 6.36 -17.35 22.38
N SER A 66 7.65 -17.69 22.36
CA SER A 66 8.60 -17.12 21.41
C SER A 66 8.26 -17.51 19.96
N SER A 67 7.85 -18.76 19.73
CA SER A 67 7.33 -19.21 18.42
C SER A 67 6.10 -18.40 18.01
N SER A 68 5.12 -18.25 18.90
CA SER A 68 3.91 -17.47 18.61
C SER A 68 4.20 -16.01 18.27
N VAL A 69 5.17 -15.38 18.94
CA VAL A 69 5.59 -14.00 18.60
C VAL A 69 6.24 -13.95 17.23
N ARG A 70 7.11 -14.92 16.89
CA ARG A 70 7.72 -14.99 15.55
C ARG A 70 6.68 -15.19 14.45
N GLU A 71 5.74 -16.12 14.63
CA GLU A 71 4.64 -16.37 13.69
C GLU A 71 3.75 -15.13 13.51
N ALA A 72 3.49 -14.39 14.59
CA ALA A 72 2.76 -13.13 14.53
C ALA A 72 3.53 -12.07 13.72
N LEU A 73 4.85 -11.96 13.91
CA LEU A 73 5.69 -11.05 13.14
C LEU A 73 5.72 -11.40 11.65
N GLU A 74 5.82 -12.69 11.30
CA GLU A 74 5.75 -13.13 9.90
C GLU A 74 4.40 -12.78 9.24
N THR A 75 3.31 -12.92 10.00
CA THR A 75 1.97 -12.51 9.55
C THR A 75 1.91 -10.99 9.35
N MET A 76 2.50 -10.23 10.26
CA MET A 76 2.58 -8.77 10.14
C MET A 76 3.38 -8.34 8.92
N CYS A 77 4.51 -8.98 8.60
CA CYS A 77 5.26 -8.69 7.37
C CYS A 77 4.39 -8.84 6.13
N ASN A 78 3.59 -9.92 6.07
CA ASN A 78 2.66 -10.14 4.97
C ASN A 78 1.55 -9.08 4.92
N ASN A 79 1.00 -8.69 6.07
CA ASN A 79 0.02 -7.61 6.14
C ASN A 79 0.59 -6.27 5.69
N MET A 80 1.86 -5.98 6.00
CA MET A 80 2.53 -4.78 5.49
C MET A 80 2.65 -4.78 3.96
N ASN A 81 2.86 -5.95 3.35
CA ASN A 81 2.80 -6.06 1.89
C ASN A 81 1.38 -5.79 1.34
N VAL A 82 0.33 -6.22 2.04
CA VAL A 82 -1.06 -5.89 1.67
C VAL A 82 -1.29 -4.37 1.74
N ILE A 83 -0.80 -3.71 2.79
CA ILE A 83 -0.88 -2.24 2.96
C ILE A 83 -0.15 -1.53 1.82
N ALA A 84 1.07 -1.96 1.48
CA ALA A 84 1.83 -1.41 0.36
C ALA A 84 1.04 -1.48 -0.96
N VAL A 85 0.40 -2.62 -1.25
CA VAL A 85 -0.45 -2.76 -2.45
C VAL A 85 -1.68 -1.84 -2.40
N ALA A 86 -2.32 -1.70 -1.25
CA ALA A 86 -3.43 -0.77 -1.10
C ALA A 86 -3.02 0.69 -1.36
N PHE A 87 -1.80 1.07 -0.97
CA PHE A 87 -1.23 2.38 -1.30
C PHE A 87 -0.98 2.54 -2.79
N LEU A 88 -0.41 1.53 -3.46
CA LEU A 88 -0.24 1.55 -4.91
C LEU A 88 -1.59 1.77 -5.63
N GLU A 89 -2.61 0.98 -5.30
CA GLU A 89 -3.94 1.07 -5.90
C GLU A 89 -4.59 2.45 -5.64
N GLY A 90 -4.47 2.96 -4.41
CA GLY A 90 -5.00 4.26 -4.02
C GLY A 90 -4.32 5.42 -4.75
N MET A 91 -2.97 5.44 -4.79
CA MET A 91 -2.19 6.43 -5.51
C MET A 91 -2.48 6.43 -7.01
N MET A 92 -2.52 5.24 -7.63
CA MET A 92 -2.81 5.10 -9.06
C MET A 92 -4.20 5.64 -9.39
N LYS A 93 -5.20 5.36 -8.55
CA LYS A 93 -6.56 5.85 -8.74
C LYS A 93 -6.61 7.37 -8.65
N GLU A 94 -6.00 7.93 -7.62
CA GLU A 94 -6.00 9.38 -7.41
C GLU A 94 -5.28 10.13 -8.53
N LEU A 95 -4.14 9.63 -8.98
CA LEU A 95 -3.44 10.19 -10.14
C LEU A 95 -4.31 10.12 -11.40
N ALA A 96 -4.92 8.97 -11.68
CA ALA A 96 -5.77 8.80 -12.84
C ALA A 96 -6.97 9.77 -12.83
N VAL A 97 -7.66 9.91 -11.68
CA VAL A 97 -8.75 10.88 -11.53
C VAL A 97 -8.24 12.30 -11.75
N SER A 98 -7.11 12.67 -11.16
CA SER A 98 -6.54 14.02 -11.28
C SER A 98 -6.18 14.35 -12.74
N VAL A 99 -5.60 13.39 -13.46
CA VAL A 99 -5.30 13.50 -14.90
C VAL A 99 -6.58 13.61 -15.73
N PHE A 100 -7.62 12.81 -15.45
CA PHE A 100 -8.88 12.88 -16.19
C PHE A 100 -9.67 14.16 -15.93
N VAL A 101 -9.67 14.66 -14.69
CA VAL A 101 -10.29 15.96 -14.37
C VAL A 101 -9.58 17.09 -15.14
N LYS A 102 -8.24 17.03 -15.23
CA LYS A 102 -7.46 18.02 -15.99
C LYS A 102 -7.59 17.86 -17.50
N HIS A 103 -7.65 16.63 -17.99
CA HIS A 103 -7.70 16.27 -19.41
C HIS A 103 -8.89 15.33 -19.72
N PRO A 104 -10.14 15.84 -19.71
CA PRO A 104 -11.32 15.02 -19.84
C PRO A 104 -11.32 14.08 -21.04
N VAL A 105 -10.80 14.51 -22.18
CA VAL A 105 -10.75 13.70 -23.42
C VAL A 105 -10.07 12.34 -23.23
N ARG A 106 -9.12 12.21 -22.29
CA ARG A 106 -8.39 10.96 -22.04
C ARG A 106 -9.25 9.86 -21.40
N MET A 107 -10.42 10.23 -20.85
CA MET A 107 -11.33 9.27 -20.23
C MET A 107 -12.15 8.46 -21.26
N TYR A 108 -12.20 8.90 -22.52
CA TYR A 108 -13.07 8.33 -23.57
C TYR A 108 -13.02 6.80 -23.64
N LYS A 109 -11.82 6.20 -23.66
CA LYS A 109 -11.64 4.74 -23.75
C LYS A 109 -11.99 3.96 -22.48
N TYR A 110 -12.25 4.66 -21.37
CA TYR A 110 -12.49 4.07 -20.05
C TYR A 110 -13.91 4.29 -19.53
N ILE A 111 -14.74 5.01 -20.31
CA ILE A 111 -16.12 5.30 -19.99
C ILE A 111 -17.03 4.57 -20.97
N GLY A 112 -18.15 4.07 -20.44
CA GLY A 112 -19.12 3.29 -21.19
C GLY A 112 -18.88 1.79 -21.06
N GLU A 113 -19.97 1.02 -20.93
CA GLU A 113 -19.90 -0.45 -20.79
C GLU A 113 -19.85 -1.15 -22.14
N ASN A 114 -20.63 -0.67 -23.11
CA ASN A 114 -20.77 -1.28 -24.44
C ASN A 114 -20.09 -0.45 -25.54
N GLU A 115 -20.05 0.87 -25.38
CA GLU A 115 -19.48 1.81 -26.35
C GLU A 115 -18.60 2.82 -25.61
N ALA A 116 -17.36 2.97 -26.06
CA ALA A 116 -16.41 3.91 -25.48
C ALA A 116 -16.94 5.34 -25.56
N GLY A 117 -16.87 6.07 -24.46
CA GLY A 117 -17.37 7.44 -24.33
C GLY A 117 -18.87 7.55 -24.11
N SER A 118 -19.62 6.44 -24.04
CA SER A 118 -21.05 6.48 -23.78
C SER A 118 -21.34 6.84 -22.31
N VAL A 119 -22.23 7.80 -22.11
CA VAL A 119 -22.67 8.27 -20.79
C VAL A 119 -24.19 8.29 -20.75
N SER A 120 -24.78 7.71 -19.71
CA SER A 120 -26.24 7.71 -19.56
C SER A 120 -26.77 9.13 -19.30
N LEU A 121 -27.88 9.49 -19.93
CA LEU A 121 -28.53 10.79 -19.70
C LEU A 121 -28.93 10.96 -18.23
N LYS A 122 -29.32 9.87 -17.54
CA LYS A 122 -29.62 9.86 -16.11
C LYS A 122 -28.45 10.37 -15.27
N LEU A 123 -27.23 9.95 -15.60
CA LEU A 123 -26.03 10.40 -14.88
C LEU A 123 -25.80 11.90 -15.07
N ILE A 124 -26.04 12.42 -16.28
CA ILE A 124 -25.93 13.87 -16.56
C ILE A 124 -26.98 14.66 -15.76
N LEU A 125 -28.22 14.17 -15.71
CA LEU A 125 -29.33 14.84 -15.00
C LEU A 125 -29.21 14.80 -13.47
N ASN A 126 -28.43 13.86 -12.94
CA ASN A 126 -28.23 13.72 -11.49
C ASN A 126 -27.14 14.63 -10.93
N GLU A 127 -26.34 15.29 -11.78
CA GLU A 127 -25.23 16.14 -11.35
C GLU A 127 -25.61 17.62 -11.47
N GLU A 128 -25.37 18.38 -10.40
CA GLU A 128 -25.77 19.79 -10.35
C GLU A 128 -24.86 20.70 -11.18
N THR A 129 -23.61 20.29 -11.40
CA THR A 129 -22.60 21.09 -12.10
C THR A 129 -21.79 20.26 -13.08
N LYS A 130 -21.21 20.95 -14.08
CA LYS A 130 -20.28 20.35 -15.04
C LYS A 130 -19.06 19.76 -14.33
N GLU A 131 -18.56 20.43 -13.31
CA GLU A 131 -17.39 20.04 -12.53
C GLU A 131 -17.66 18.75 -11.75
N ALA A 132 -18.83 18.65 -11.11
CA ALA A 132 -19.27 17.43 -10.42
C ALA A 132 -19.43 16.27 -11.41
N LEU A 133 -20.04 16.51 -12.56
CA LEU A 133 -20.15 15.52 -13.64
C LEU A 133 -18.78 15.01 -14.11
N ILE A 134 -17.83 15.92 -14.38
CA ILE A 134 -16.47 15.54 -14.81
C ILE A 134 -15.78 14.72 -13.72
N LEU A 135 -15.92 15.10 -12.45
CA LEU A 135 -15.31 14.36 -11.34
C LEU A 135 -15.92 12.96 -11.21
N ASN A 136 -17.23 12.82 -11.34
CA ASN A 136 -17.90 11.52 -11.28
C ASN A 136 -17.43 10.62 -12.44
N LEU A 137 -17.44 11.15 -13.67
CA LEU A 137 -16.94 10.45 -14.86
C LEU A 137 -15.45 10.06 -14.72
N ALA A 138 -14.62 10.95 -14.18
CA ALA A 138 -13.21 10.67 -13.92
C ALA A 138 -13.01 9.53 -12.91
N ASN A 139 -13.83 9.47 -11.86
CA ASN A 139 -13.82 8.37 -10.89
C ASN A 139 -14.20 7.03 -11.54
N MET A 140 -15.26 7.02 -12.36
CA MET A 140 -15.66 5.83 -13.11
C MET A 140 -14.55 5.37 -14.06
N ALA A 141 -13.99 6.30 -14.83
CA ALA A 141 -12.90 6.03 -15.76
C ALA A 141 -11.65 5.48 -15.07
N ALA A 142 -11.26 6.04 -13.92
CA ALA A 142 -10.13 5.57 -13.13
C ALA A 142 -10.36 4.14 -12.61
N SER A 143 -11.58 3.84 -12.15
CA SER A 143 -11.96 2.48 -11.74
C SER A 143 -11.88 1.49 -12.90
N THR A 144 -12.32 1.86 -14.09
CA THR A 144 -12.19 1.01 -15.29
C THR A 144 -10.72 0.84 -15.71
N LEU A 145 -9.93 1.92 -15.67
CA LEU A 145 -8.51 1.92 -16.01
C LEU A 145 -7.70 0.93 -15.17
N LEU A 146 -8.05 0.82 -13.89
CA LEU A 146 -7.39 -0.02 -12.90
C LEU A 146 -8.00 -1.42 -12.77
N LYS A 147 -8.95 -1.78 -13.63
CA LYS A 147 -9.57 -3.10 -13.61
C LYS A 147 -8.65 -4.12 -14.30
N GLY A 148 -8.41 -5.24 -13.62
CA GLY A 148 -7.70 -6.39 -14.18
C GLY A 148 -6.27 -6.52 -13.68
N LYS A 149 -5.33 -6.88 -14.58
CA LYS A 149 -3.94 -7.18 -14.20
C LYS A 149 -3.18 -5.90 -13.88
N PHE A 150 -2.43 -5.90 -12.78
CA PHE A 150 -1.63 -4.76 -12.33
C PHE A 150 -0.63 -4.26 -13.38
N SER A 151 -0.01 -5.14 -14.16
CA SER A 151 0.88 -4.74 -15.26
C SER A 151 0.15 -3.96 -16.36
N SER A 152 -1.10 -4.33 -16.67
CA SER A 152 -1.97 -3.59 -17.58
C SER A 152 -2.36 -2.22 -16.99
N ASN A 153 -2.62 -2.17 -15.68
CA ASN A 153 -2.92 -0.93 -14.98
C ASN A 153 -1.77 0.08 -15.06
N ILE A 154 -0.52 -0.37 -14.86
CA ILE A 154 0.67 0.49 -15.04
C ILE A 154 0.74 0.99 -16.48
N LYS A 155 0.62 0.10 -17.47
CA LYS A 155 0.68 0.50 -18.89
C LYS A 155 -0.39 1.54 -19.22
N ASN A 156 -1.62 1.34 -18.75
CA ASN A 156 -2.70 2.30 -18.93
C ASN A 156 -2.39 3.66 -18.28
N LEU A 157 -1.79 3.64 -17.09
CA LEU A 157 -1.38 4.85 -16.37
C LEU A 157 -0.31 5.61 -17.16
N GLU A 158 0.71 4.91 -17.68
CA GLU A 158 1.74 5.48 -18.56
C GLU A 158 1.15 6.11 -19.82
N GLU A 159 0.15 5.47 -20.43
CA GLU A 159 -0.54 6.01 -21.60
C GLU A 159 -1.29 7.31 -21.29
N ILE A 160 -1.99 7.38 -20.14
CA ILE A 160 -2.72 8.60 -19.77
C ILE A 160 -1.81 9.68 -19.21
N THR A 161 -0.66 9.37 -18.63
CA THR A 161 0.28 10.36 -18.11
C THR A 161 1.35 10.75 -19.14
N LYS A 162 1.47 10.01 -20.24
CA LYS A 162 2.54 10.18 -21.24
C LYS A 162 3.93 10.10 -20.62
N SER A 163 4.07 9.33 -19.54
CA SER A 163 5.31 9.12 -18.81
C SER A 163 5.54 7.62 -18.64
N THR A 164 6.79 7.20 -18.63
CA THR A 164 7.17 5.79 -18.52
C THR A 164 7.75 5.52 -17.13
N VAL A 165 7.25 4.51 -16.44
CA VAL A 165 7.83 4.02 -15.18
C VAL A 165 9.12 3.25 -15.52
N PRO A 166 10.21 3.42 -14.74
CA PRO A 166 11.41 2.61 -14.92
C PRO A 166 11.10 1.10 -14.89
N GLU A 167 11.65 0.34 -15.85
CA GLU A 167 11.34 -1.09 -16.00
C GLU A 167 11.77 -1.92 -14.78
N SER A 168 12.87 -1.53 -14.12
CA SER A 168 13.29 -2.13 -12.85
C SER A 168 12.22 -1.96 -11.77
N LEU A 169 11.69 -0.74 -11.62
CA LEU A 169 10.64 -0.42 -10.65
C LEU A 169 9.35 -1.16 -10.97
N LYS A 170 8.91 -1.21 -12.24
CA LYS A 170 7.74 -2.00 -12.65
C LYS A 170 7.84 -3.46 -12.21
N LYS A 171 8.99 -4.09 -12.42
CA LYS A 171 9.23 -5.48 -12.04
C LYS A 171 9.15 -5.66 -10.52
N CYS A 172 9.65 -4.71 -9.73
CA CYS A 172 9.49 -4.71 -8.29
C CYS A 172 8.01 -4.60 -7.89
N LEU A 173 7.29 -3.59 -8.37
CA LEU A 173 5.88 -3.37 -8.04
C LEU A 173 4.99 -4.56 -8.42
N ILE A 174 5.23 -5.19 -9.57
CA ILE A 174 4.51 -6.39 -9.99
C ILE A 174 4.75 -7.54 -9.00
N LYS A 175 5.98 -7.71 -8.48
CA LYS A 175 6.28 -8.74 -7.48
C LYS A 175 5.55 -8.49 -6.16
N ILE A 176 5.48 -7.24 -5.70
CA ILE A 176 4.73 -6.84 -4.49
C ILE A 176 3.27 -7.29 -4.60
N VAL A 177 2.63 -7.01 -5.75
CA VAL A 177 1.23 -7.40 -6.01
C VAL A 177 1.06 -8.90 -6.17
N GLN A 178 2.01 -9.59 -6.81
CA GLN A 178 2.01 -11.06 -6.90
C GLN A 178 2.08 -11.69 -5.51
N HIS A 179 2.98 -11.23 -4.64
CA HIS A 179 3.07 -11.73 -3.26
C HIS A 179 1.78 -11.48 -2.47
N ARG A 180 1.14 -10.32 -2.64
CA ARG A 180 -0.18 -10.07 -2.04
C ARG A 180 -1.19 -11.11 -2.51
N ASN A 181 -1.24 -11.39 -3.80
CA ASN A 181 -2.21 -12.35 -4.35
C ASN A 181 -1.94 -13.78 -3.84
N GLU A 182 -0.68 -14.20 -3.80
CA GLU A 182 -0.27 -15.50 -3.24
C GLU A 182 -0.68 -15.65 -1.77
N PHE A 183 -0.45 -14.62 -0.96
CA PHE A 183 -0.81 -14.63 0.47
C PHE A 183 -2.33 -14.58 0.70
N VAL A 184 -3.02 -13.62 0.07
CA VAL A 184 -4.46 -13.36 0.30
C VAL A 184 -5.36 -14.44 -0.32
N HIS A 185 -5.01 -14.97 -1.50
CA HIS A 185 -5.89 -15.87 -2.24
C HIS A 185 -5.42 -17.33 -2.25
N GLU A 186 -4.11 -17.59 -2.17
CA GLU A 186 -3.57 -18.95 -2.25
C GLU A 186 -3.17 -19.51 -0.89
N SER A 187 -3.26 -18.72 0.20
CA SER A 187 -2.78 -19.08 1.55
C SER A 187 -1.35 -19.62 1.56
N LYS A 188 -0.55 -19.26 0.56
CA LYS A 188 0.87 -19.62 0.50
C LYS A 188 1.60 -18.69 1.44
N VAL A 189 2.02 -19.24 2.58
CA VAL A 189 2.89 -18.52 3.52
C VAL A 189 4.26 -18.43 2.89
N LYS A 190 4.49 -17.34 2.16
CA LYS A 190 5.85 -16.91 1.85
C LYS A 190 6.29 -16.02 3.02
N THR A 191 7.33 -16.42 3.71
CA THR A 191 7.83 -15.66 4.85
C THR A 191 8.55 -14.41 4.31
N LEU A 192 7.89 -13.27 4.38
CA LEU A 192 8.52 -11.97 4.14
C LEU A 192 9.30 -11.56 5.40
N THR A 193 10.51 -11.05 5.18
CA THR A 193 11.34 -10.47 6.23
C THR A 193 11.07 -8.98 6.39
N ASN A 194 11.52 -8.38 7.50
CA ASN A 194 11.50 -6.92 7.66
C ASN A 194 12.23 -6.20 6.50
N LEU A 195 13.32 -6.78 5.99
CA LEU A 195 14.06 -6.21 4.86
C LEU A 195 13.23 -6.22 3.57
N ASP A 196 12.42 -7.26 3.35
CA ASP A 196 11.50 -7.31 2.21
C ASP A 196 10.41 -6.24 2.35
N VAL A 197 9.85 -6.07 3.55
CA VAL A 197 8.85 -5.02 3.82
C VAL A 197 9.44 -3.64 3.56
N LYS A 198 10.62 -3.35 4.12
CA LYS A 198 11.31 -2.08 3.92
C LYS A 198 11.52 -1.79 2.43
N LYS A 199 12.06 -2.76 1.70
CA LYS A 199 12.27 -2.64 0.26
C LYS A 199 10.96 -2.41 -0.51
N ASN A 200 9.88 -3.10 -0.15
CA ASN A 200 8.59 -2.90 -0.79
C ASN A 200 8.09 -1.47 -0.60
N PHE A 201 8.25 -0.90 0.60
CA PHE A 201 7.89 0.50 0.87
C PHE A 201 8.82 1.50 0.16
N ASP A 202 10.11 1.20 0.02
CA ASP A 202 11.04 2.00 -0.79
C ASP A 202 10.60 2.01 -2.26
N ASP A 203 10.21 0.87 -2.82
CA ASP A 203 9.68 0.78 -4.18
C ASP A 203 8.35 1.55 -4.33
N VAL A 204 7.47 1.52 -3.32
CA VAL A 204 6.22 2.31 -3.30
C VAL A 204 6.52 3.81 -3.24
N TYR A 205 7.52 4.22 -2.45
CA TYR A 205 8.00 5.60 -2.37
C TYR A 205 8.55 6.11 -3.71
N GLU A 206 9.40 5.34 -4.37
CA GLU A 206 9.93 5.70 -5.69
C GLU A 206 8.81 5.82 -6.74
N PHE A 207 7.79 4.96 -6.65
CA PHE A 207 6.63 5.06 -7.52
C PHE A 207 5.78 6.30 -7.25
N LEU A 208 5.61 6.70 -5.98
CA LEU A 208 4.96 7.97 -5.63
C LEU A 208 5.72 9.16 -6.22
N LYS A 209 7.05 9.18 -6.10
CA LYS A 209 7.88 10.23 -6.69
C LYS A 209 7.68 10.31 -8.21
N TRP A 210 7.72 9.17 -8.90
CA TRP A 210 7.41 9.11 -10.32
C TRP A 210 6.00 9.66 -10.63
N MET A 211 4.99 9.31 -9.84
CA MET A 211 3.62 9.80 -10.04
C MET A 211 3.50 11.32 -9.90
N GLY A 212 4.17 11.91 -8.91
CA GLY A 212 4.15 13.36 -8.73
C GLY A 212 4.84 14.08 -9.89
N ILE A 213 5.97 13.59 -10.37
CA ILE A 213 6.64 14.11 -11.60
C ILE A 213 5.72 13.96 -12.82
N ALA A 214 5.08 12.80 -12.97
CA ALA A 214 4.13 12.56 -14.05
C ALA A 214 2.93 13.51 -13.99
N ALA A 215 2.38 13.78 -12.80
CA ALA A 215 1.30 14.75 -12.60
C ALA A 215 1.72 16.17 -13.01
N LEU A 216 2.89 16.64 -12.56
CA LEU A 216 3.43 17.95 -12.92
C LEU A 216 3.62 18.09 -14.44
N SER A 217 4.17 17.06 -15.10
CA SER A 217 4.34 17.03 -16.56
C SER A 217 3.02 17.20 -17.33
N GLN A 218 1.90 16.82 -16.71
CA GLN A 218 0.56 16.93 -17.27
C GLN A 218 -0.18 18.20 -16.82
N ASN A 219 0.50 19.15 -16.16
CA ASN A 219 -0.12 20.35 -15.59
C ASN A 219 -1.28 20.04 -14.62
N VAL A 220 -1.19 18.89 -13.93
CA VAL A 220 -2.06 18.54 -12.81
C VAL A 220 -1.49 19.23 -11.56
N PRO A 221 -2.29 19.97 -10.78
CA PRO A 221 -1.83 20.52 -9.51
C PRO A 221 -1.39 19.41 -8.56
N VAL A 222 -0.31 19.64 -7.82
CA VAL A 222 0.25 18.67 -6.86
C VAL A 222 0.38 19.33 -5.49
N ASN A 223 -0.11 18.67 -4.45
CA ASN A 223 0.17 19.04 -3.06
C ASN A 223 1.40 18.27 -2.57
N ASP A 224 2.55 18.95 -2.57
CA ASP A 224 3.86 18.38 -2.19
C ASP A 224 4.55 19.24 -1.11
N PRO A 225 4.07 19.20 0.15
CA PRO A 225 4.63 20.00 1.23
C PRO A 225 6.07 19.61 1.59
N ALA A 226 6.53 18.42 1.20
CA ALA A 226 7.87 17.92 1.46
C ALA A 226 8.86 18.23 0.32
N ASN A 227 8.41 18.85 -0.78
CA ASN A 227 9.19 19.08 -1.99
C ASN A 227 9.83 17.81 -2.57
N LEU A 228 9.14 16.67 -2.45
CA LEU A 228 9.59 15.38 -2.98
C LEU A 228 9.87 15.41 -4.49
N VAL A 229 9.09 16.17 -5.26
CA VAL A 229 9.17 16.20 -6.73
C VAL A 229 9.70 17.50 -7.31
N ILE A 230 9.77 18.57 -6.52
CA ILE A 230 10.17 19.92 -6.99
C ILE A 230 11.69 20.10 -6.94
N SER A 231 12.42 19.37 -6.08
CA SER A 231 13.86 19.53 -5.87
C SER A 231 14.77 19.13 -7.06
N GLU A 232 14.22 18.56 -8.14
CA GLU A 232 14.98 18.13 -9.33
C GLU A 232 14.78 19.04 -10.57
N HIS A 233 14.02 20.13 -10.43
CA HIS A 233 13.76 21.09 -11.51
C HIS A 233 14.16 22.53 -11.17
N ALA A 234 14.91 22.73 -10.09
CA ALA A 234 15.52 24.00 -9.69
C ALA A 234 17.02 24.04 -10.02
#